data_AF-A0A1V6NHY8-F1
#
_entry.id   AF-A0A1V6NHY8-F1
#
_cell.length_a   1.000
_cell.length_b   1.000
_cell.length_c   1.000
_cell.angle_alpha   90.00
_cell.angle_beta   90.00
_cell.angle_gamma   90.00
#
_symmetry.space_group_name_H-M   'P 1'
#
loop_
_entity.id
_entity.type
_entity.pdbx_description
1 polymer ?
#
loop_
_entity_poly.entity_id
_entity_poly.type
_entity_poly.pdbx_seq_one_letter_code
_entity_poly.pdbx_strand_id
1 'polypeptide(L)'
;MDAADVFLSKLQVAFAALEYIRNAQFQARFDDVMKNGFITLSDIEETTQTYNLQSWWALWTDDHFTEALRVARKWARQAIRDARAPYIEAYEAGNKLETHDRVMAALDAFEDLIAEIRMPVVKNYKQPNPYNGEGPSGYNS
;
A
#
# COMPACT_ATOMS: atom_id res chain seq x y z
N MET A 1 26.38 -11.59 -12.57
CA MET A 1 25.39 -10.52 -12.45
C MET A 1 25.94 -9.57 -11.41
N ASP A 2 26.16 -8.30 -11.76
CA ASP A 2 26.91 -7.38 -10.91
C ASP A 2 26.08 -6.96 -9.69
N ALA A 3 26.70 -6.61 -8.56
CA ALA A 3 25.98 -6.24 -7.34
C ALA A 3 25.06 -5.02 -7.57
N ALA A 4 25.50 -4.11 -8.47
CA ALA A 4 24.73 -2.97 -8.94
C ALA A 4 23.45 -3.37 -9.69
N ASP A 5 23.49 -4.41 -10.53
CA ASP A 5 22.32 -4.88 -11.30
C ASP A 5 21.24 -5.46 -10.39
N VAL A 6 21.65 -6.24 -9.38
CA VAL A 6 20.75 -6.81 -8.36
C VAL A 6 20.09 -5.69 -7.56
N PHE A 7 20.87 -4.66 -7.22
CA PHE A 7 20.39 -3.50 -6.48
C PHE A 7 19.37 -2.67 -7.28
N LEU A 8 19.70 -2.30 -8.53
CA LEU A 8 18.81 -1.60 -9.44
C LEU A 8 17.52 -2.37 -9.71
N SER A 9 17.61 -3.70 -9.86
CA SER A 9 16.43 -4.55 -10.05
C SER A 9 15.51 -4.53 -8.83
N LYS A 10 16.07 -4.56 -7.61
CA LYS A 10 15.27 -4.47 -6.37
C LYS A 10 14.57 -3.13 -6.24
N LEU A 11 15.26 -2.03 -6.57
CA LEU A 11 14.63 -0.71 -6.63
C LEU A 11 13.51 -0.66 -7.66
N GLN A 12 13.74 -1.14 -8.88
CA GLN A 12 12.73 -1.17 -9.94
C GLN A 12 11.51 -2.00 -9.54
N VAL A 13 11.69 -3.16 -8.92
CA VAL A 13 10.58 -4.00 -8.43
C VAL A 13 9.81 -3.29 -7.32
N ALA A 14 10.51 -2.66 -6.37
CA ALA A 14 9.86 -1.88 -5.32
C ALA A 14 9.06 -0.73 -5.95
N PHE A 15 9.64 0.06 -6.85
CA PHE A 15 8.94 1.17 -7.49
C PHE A 15 7.79 0.72 -8.40
N ALA A 16 7.93 -0.38 -9.14
CA ALA A 16 6.84 -0.93 -9.95
C ALA A 16 5.66 -1.38 -9.07
N ALA A 17 5.93 -2.00 -7.92
CA ALA A 17 4.88 -2.34 -6.95
C ALA A 17 4.20 -1.08 -6.38
N LEU A 18 4.96 0.00 -6.18
CA LEU A 18 4.46 1.27 -5.66
C LEU A 18 3.64 2.06 -6.70
N GLU A 19 4.08 2.08 -7.97
CA GLU A 19 3.34 2.67 -9.08
C GLU A 19 2.05 1.88 -9.36
N TYR A 20 2.12 0.55 -9.27
CA TYR A 20 0.94 -0.31 -9.44
C TYR A 20 -0.15 0.03 -8.42
N ILE A 21 0.20 0.31 -7.16
CA ILE A 21 -0.77 0.69 -6.10
C ILE A 21 -1.38 2.09 -6.36
N ARG A 22 -0.63 3.01 -7.00
CA ARG A 22 -1.12 4.35 -7.37
C ARG A 22 -1.98 4.37 -8.64
N ASN A 23 -2.07 3.25 -9.36
CA ASN A 23 -2.78 3.17 -10.63
C ASN A 23 -4.30 3.22 -10.42
N ALA A 24 -5.02 4.04 -11.21
CA ALA A 24 -6.48 4.09 -11.18
C ALA A 24 -7.15 2.73 -11.45
N GLN A 25 -6.52 1.87 -12.25
CA GLN A 25 -6.98 0.49 -12.47
C GLN A 25 -6.86 -0.37 -11.21
N PHE A 26 -5.83 -0.14 -10.38
CA PHE A 26 -5.72 -0.82 -9.10
C PHE A 26 -6.83 -0.36 -8.15
N GLN A 27 -7.08 0.95 -8.05
CA GLN A 27 -8.22 1.46 -7.27
C GLN A 27 -9.54 0.85 -7.74
N ALA A 28 -9.78 0.74 -9.05
CA ALA A 28 -10.99 0.13 -9.58
C ALA A 28 -11.14 -1.35 -9.19
N ARG A 29 -10.05 -2.13 -9.27
CA ARG A 29 -10.05 -3.54 -8.83
C ARG A 29 -10.23 -3.68 -7.33
N PHE A 30 -9.58 -2.81 -6.56
CA PHE A 30 -9.72 -2.77 -5.11
C PHE A 30 -11.17 -2.46 -4.70
N ASP A 31 -11.78 -1.46 -5.34
CA ASP A 31 -13.18 -1.10 -5.15
C ASP A 31 -14.12 -2.28 -5.43
N ASP A 32 -13.88 -3.03 -6.51
CA ASP A 32 -14.68 -4.19 -6.88
C ASP A 32 -14.56 -5.33 -5.86
N VAL A 33 -13.33 -5.65 -5.41
CA VAL A 33 -13.10 -6.65 -4.36
C VAL A 33 -13.77 -6.25 -3.05
N MET A 34 -13.62 -5.00 -2.63
CA MET A 34 -14.24 -4.50 -1.40
C MET A 34 -15.75 -4.60 -1.48
N LYS A 35 -16.36 -4.13 -2.58
CA LYS A 35 -17.80 -4.20 -2.80
C LYS A 35 -18.32 -5.64 -2.77
N ASN A 36 -17.70 -6.55 -3.52
CA ASN A 36 -18.12 -7.95 -3.59
C ASN A 36 -17.95 -8.67 -2.24
N GLY A 37 -16.93 -8.28 -1.45
CA GLY A 37 -16.76 -8.75 -0.08
C GLY A 37 -17.94 -8.35 0.82
N PHE A 38 -18.32 -7.07 0.82
CA PHE A 38 -19.47 -6.62 1.61
C PHE A 38 -20.80 -7.27 1.19
N ILE A 39 -21.03 -7.47 -0.11
CA ILE A 39 -22.23 -8.17 -0.61
C ILE A 39 -22.24 -9.61 -0.09
N THR A 40 -21.17 -10.36 -0.33
CA THR A 40 -21.07 -11.76 0.12
C THR A 40 -21.28 -11.90 1.62
N LEU A 41 -20.69 -11.01 2.42
CA LEU A 41 -20.84 -11.05 3.87
C LEU A 41 -22.26 -10.69 4.32
N SER A 42 -22.92 -9.74 3.65
CA SER A 42 -24.33 -9.44 3.88
C SER A 42 -25.22 -10.66 3.61
N ASP A 43 -25.00 -11.35 2.49
CA ASP A 43 -25.76 -12.55 2.13
C ASP A 43 -25.56 -13.68 3.17
N ILE A 44 -24.34 -13.82 3.70
CA ILE A 44 -24.04 -14.76 4.78
C ILE A 44 -24.77 -14.36 6.06
N GLU A 45 -24.66 -13.11 6.48
CA GLU A 45 -25.34 -12.60 7.69
C GLU A 45 -26.85 -12.89 7.65
N GLU A 46 -27.49 -12.61 6.51
CA GLU A 46 -28.91 -12.88 6.30
C GLU A 46 -29.23 -14.38 6.35
N THR A 47 -28.43 -15.21 5.65
CA THR A 47 -28.69 -16.65 5.53
C THR A 47 -28.44 -17.39 6.85
N THR A 48 -27.41 -17.00 7.62
CA THR A 48 -26.97 -17.71 8.82
C THR A 48 -27.41 -17.04 10.12
N GLN A 49 -28.14 -15.92 10.06
CA GLN A 49 -28.51 -15.10 11.21
C GLN A 49 -27.29 -14.72 12.07
N THR A 50 -26.14 -14.54 11.42
CA THR A 50 -24.92 -14.04 12.03
C THR A 50 -24.85 -12.53 11.82
N TYR A 51 -24.24 -11.80 12.74
CA TYR A 51 -24.25 -10.34 12.71
C TYR A 51 -22.84 -9.77 12.78
N ASN A 52 -22.64 -8.58 12.19
CA ASN A 52 -21.42 -7.77 12.27
C ASN A 52 -20.20 -8.33 11.50
N LEU A 53 -20.39 -9.28 10.58
CA LEU A 53 -19.34 -9.71 9.64
C LEU A 53 -18.93 -8.56 8.73
N GLN A 54 -19.87 -7.73 8.27
CA GLN A 54 -19.57 -6.54 7.48
C GLN A 54 -18.73 -5.54 8.29
N SER A 55 -19.07 -5.31 9.56
CA SER A 55 -18.27 -4.45 10.44
C SER A 55 -16.89 -5.01 10.74
N TRP A 56 -16.80 -6.32 11.02
CA TRP A 56 -15.51 -7.00 11.17
C TRP A 56 -14.64 -6.87 9.93
N TRP A 57 -15.22 -7.06 8.74
CA TRP A 57 -14.51 -6.92 7.47
C TRP A 57 -13.98 -5.51 7.25
N ALA A 58 -14.78 -4.48 7.55
CA ALA A 58 -14.34 -3.09 7.46
C ALA A 58 -13.12 -2.82 8.36
N LEU A 59 -13.16 -3.27 9.63
CA LEU A 59 -12.05 -3.10 10.57
C LEU A 59 -10.82 -3.89 10.15
N TRP A 60 -11.01 -5.17 9.79
CA TRP A 60 -9.92 -6.05 9.40
C TRP A 60 -9.20 -5.55 8.14
N THR A 61 -9.95 -5.10 7.13
CA THR A 61 -9.34 -4.58 5.90
C THR A 61 -8.56 -3.28 6.15
N ASP A 62 -9.10 -2.34 6.93
CA ASP A 62 -8.40 -1.11 7.29
C ASP A 62 -7.08 -1.40 8.02
N ASP A 63 -7.12 -2.24 9.06
CA ASP A 63 -5.93 -2.65 9.82
C ASP A 63 -4.91 -3.37 8.93
N HIS A 64 -5.37 -4.37 8.16
CA HIS A 64 -4.50 -5.22 7.37
C HIS A 64 -3.77 -4.44 6.27
N PHE A 65 -4.48 -3.58 5.56
CA PHE A 65 -3.87 -2.81 4.49
C PHE A 65 -3.04 -1.62 5.03
N THR A 66 -3.40 -1.04 6.16
CA THR A 66 -2.55 -0.07 6.86
C THR A 66 -1.20 -0.69 7.24
N GLU A 67 -1.22 -1.92 7.77
CA GLU A 67 0.00 -2.66 8.07
C GLU A 67 0.80 -3.00 6.80
N ALA A 68 0.13 -3.46 5.74
CA ALA A 68 0.79 -3.73 4.46
C ALA A 68 1.48 -2.48 3.90
N LEU A 69 0.83 -1.31 3.97
CA LEU A 69 1.42 -0.03 3.56
C LEU A 69 2.65 0.32 4.42
N ARG A 70 2.56 0.11 5.75
CA ARG A 70 3.67 0.35 6.67
C ARG A 70 4.88 -0.53 6.33
N VAL A 71 4.66 -1.82 6.08
CA VAL A 71 5.71 -2.78 5.70
C VAL A 71 6.31 -2.41 4.35
N ALA A 72 5.49 -2.08 3.34
CA ALA A 72 5.96 -1.68 2.02
C ALA A 72 6.85 -0.42 2.09
N ARG A 73 6.42 0.62 2.81
CA ARG A 73 7.22 1.83 3.06
C ARG A 73 8.53 1.52 3.77
N LYS A 74 8.51 0.61 4.76
CA LYS A 74 9.73 0.18 5.48
C LYS A 74 10.72 -0.50 4.54
N TRP A 75 10.25 -1.43 3.70
CA TRP A 75 11.10 -2.12 2.72
C TRP A 75 11.68 -1.18 1.69
N ALA A 76 10.88 -0.25 1.16
CA ALA A 76 11.35 0.74 0.20
C ALA A 76 12.43 1.65 0.79
N ARG A 77 12.25 2.13 2.03
CA ARG A 77 13.28 2.91 2.73
C ARG A 77 14.55 2.11 2.99
N GLN A 78 14.44 0.83 3.35
CA GLN A 78 15.61 -0.02 3.53
C GLN A 78 16.38 -0.18 2.22
N ALA A 79 15.68 -0.42 1.10
CA ALA A 79 16.32 -0.49 -0.21
C ALA A 79 17.03 0.82 -0.57
N ILE A 80 16.45 1.99 -0.28
CA ILE A 80 17.13 3.28 -0.47
C ILE A 80 18.38 3.40 0.40
N ARG A 81 18.32 2.98 1.67
CA ARG A 81 19.50 3.01 2.56
C ARG A 81 20.63 2.12 2.04
N ASP A 82 20.29 0.91 1.62
CA ASP A 82 21.24 -0.03 1.03
C ASP A 82 21.85 0.54 -0.28
N ALA A 83 21.08 1.34 -1.03
CA ALA A 83 21.54 2.09 -2.20
C ALA A 83 22.62 3.12 -1.89
N ARG A 84 22.39 3.89 -0.82
CA ARG A 84 23.20 5.04 -0.44
C ARG A 84 24.54 4.60 0.12
N ALA A 85 24.57 3.48 0.86
CA ALA A 85 25.74 2.98 1.55
C ALA A 85 27.05 3.04 0.74
N PRO A 86 27.15 2.44 -0.47
CA PRO A 86 28.40 2.47 -1.23
C PRO A 86 28.84 3.87 -1.69
N TYR A 87 27.91 4.79 -1.93
CA TYR A 87 28.24 6.16 -2.32
C TYR A 87 28.77 6.98 -1.14
N ILE A 88 28.18 6.80 0.04
CA ILE A 88 28.64 7.40 1.29
C ILE A 88 30.04 6.88 1.63
N GLU A 89 30.24 5.57 1.59
CA GLU A 89 31.55 4.94 1.86
C GLU A 89 32.63 5.45 0.90
N ALA A 90 32.33 5.57 -0.39
CA ALA A 90 33.26 6.11 -1.38
C ALA A 90 33.61 7.57 -1.08
N TYR A 91 32.62 8.40 -0.73
CA TYR A 91 32.81 9.81 -0.40
C TYR A 91 33.65 9.99 0.88
N GLU A 92 33.37 9.23 1.94
CA GLU A 92 34.12 9.25 3.19
C GLU A 92 35.57 8.77 3.02
N ALA A 93 35.81 7.83 2.11
CA ALA A 93 37.15 7.40 1.71
C ALA A 93 37.89 8.43 0.81
N GLY A 94 37.28 9.58 0.52
CA GLY A 94 37.84 10.63 -0.32
C GLY A 94 37.77 10.36 -1.82
N ASN A 95 37.05 9.31 -2.24
CA ASN A 95 36.85 9.01 -3.65
C ASN A 95 35.74 9.90 -4.21
N LYS A 96 36.03 10.63 -5.29
CA LYS A 96 35.03 11.43 -6.01
C LYS A 96 34.39 10.59 -7.11
N LEU A 97 33.15 10.17 -6.90
CA LEU A 97 32.33 9.59 -7.96
C LEU A 97 31.66 10.73 -8.73
N GLU A 98 31.86 10.78 -10.04
CA GLU A 98 31.23 11.79 -10.93
C GLU A 98 29.69 11.78 -10.80
N THR A 99 29.13 10.63 -10.45
CA THR A 99 27.69 10.41 -10.32
C THR A 99 27.14 10.63 -8.90
N HIS A 100 27.99 10.90 -7.90
CA HIS A 100 27.58 10.94 -6.48
C HIS A 100 26.35 11.81 -6.24
N ASP A 101 26.44 13.09 -6.59
CA ASP A 101 25.38 14.06 -6.30
C ASP A 101 24.08 13.73 -7.04
N ARG A 102 24.21 13.26 -8.29
CA ARG A 102 23.05 12.84 -9.10
C ARG A 102 22.33 11.64 -8.48
N VAL A 103 23.08 10.67 -7.97
CA VAL A 103 22.51 9.46 -7.35
C VAL A 103 21.88 9.80 -6.00
N MET A 104 22.56 10.58 -5.17
CA MET A 104 22.03 11.01 -3.87
C MET A 104 20.73 11.82 -4.03
N ALA A 105 20.70 12.76 -4.98
CA ALA A 105 19.49 13.52 -5.29
C ALA A 105 18.32 12.65 -5.79
N ALA A 106 18.61 11.61 -6.60
CA ALA A 106 17.59 10.67 -7.05
C ALA A 106 17.02 9.84 -5.87
N LEU A 107 17.89 9.40 -4.96
CA LEU A 107 17.51 8.65 -3.77
C LEU A 107 16.69 9.50 -2.78
N ASP A 108 17.01 10.80 -2.64
CA ASP A 108 16.20 11.76 -1.89
C ASP A 108 14.79 11.89 -2.50
N ALA A 109 14.69 12.09 -3.81
CA ALA A 109 13.41 12.19 -4.50
C ALA A 109 12.56 10.91 -4.35
N PHE A 110 13.20 9.75 -4.32
CA PHE A 110 12.50 8.49 -4.05
C PHE A 110 11.98 8.39 -2.62
N GLU A 111 12.71 8.94 -1.65
CA GLU A 111 12.30 8.94 -0.25
C GLU A 111 11.03 9.81 -0.04
N ASP A 112 10.94 10.92 -0.77
CA ASP A 112 9.73 11.76 -0.83
C ASP A 112 8.55 11.01 -1.45
N LEU A 113 8.76 10.31 -2.57
CA LEU A 113 7.71 9.51 -3.23
C LEU A 113 7.19 8.37 -2.34
N ILE A 114 8.04 7.80 -1.48
CA ILE A 114 7.61 6.79 -0.49
C ILE A 114 6.62 7.39 0.53
N ALA A 115 6.82 8.66 0.92
CA ALA A 115 5.89 9.34 1.81
C ALA A 115 4.52 9.56 1.17
N GLU A 116 4.46 9.69 -0.16
CA GLU A 116 3.23 9.84 -0.92
C GLU A 116 2.42 8.55 -1.10
N ILE A 117 3.01 7.37 -0.90
CA ILE A 117 2.28 6.10 -1.06
C ILE A 117 1.14 6.08 -0.06
N ARG A 118 -0.10 5.98 -0.52
CA ARG A 118 -1.29 5.96 0.34
C ARG A 118 -2.10 4.71 0.09
N MET A 119 -2.91 4.38 1.07
CA MET A 119 -4.00 3.44 0.93
C MET A 119 -4.93 3.87 -0.20
N PRO A 120 -5.47 2.92 -0.99
CA PRO A 120 -6.66 3.17 -1.80
C PRO A 120 -7.76 3.77 -0.93
N VAL A 121 -8.57 4.65 -1.50
CA VAL A 121 -9.71 5.19 -0.78
C VAL A 121 -10.73 4.07 -0.60
N VAL A 122 -11.01 3.71 0.65
CA VAL A 122 -12.09 2.74 0.96
C VAL A 122 -13.41 3.50 0.96
N LYS A 123 -14.28 3.21 -0.02
CA LYS A 123 -15.65 3.73 -0.01
C LYS A 123 -16.51 2.91 0.95
N ASN A 124 -17.60 3.50 1.44
CA ASN A 124 -18.57 2.76 2.22
C ASN A 124 -19.41 1.86 1.30
N TYR A 125 -19.14 0.56 1.34
CA TYR A 125 -19.87 -0.47 0.60
C TYR A 125 -20.74 -1.35 1.51
N LYS A 126 -20.89 -1.01 2.80
CA LYS A 126 -21.76 -1.74 3.72
C LYS A 126 -23.17 -1.81 3.14
N GLN A 127 -23.74 -3.01 3.15
CA GLN A 127 -25.13 -3.23 2.77
C GLN A 127 -26.05 -2.97 3.98
N PRO A 128 -27.28 -2.48 3.74
CA PRO A 128 -28.29 -2.41 4.79
C PRO A 128 -28.59 -3.81 5.33
N ASN A 129 -28.60 -3.96 6.65
CA ASN A 129 -29.00 -5.18 7.33
C ASN A 129 -30.17 -4.85 8.28
N PRO A 130 -31.40 -5.35 7.98
CA PRO A 130 -32.59 -5.00 8.74
C PRO A 130 -32.63 -5.61 10.15
N TYR A 131 -31.72 -6.53 10.46
CA TYR A 131 -31.71 -7.27 11.72
C TYR A 131 -30.80 -6.66 12.80
N ASN A 132 -29.83 -5.84 12.40
CA ASN A 132 -28.88 -5.22 13.34
C ASN A 132 -28.64 -3.71 13.06
N GLY A 133 -29.30 -3.13 12.07
CA GLY A 133 -29.18 -1.71 11.73
C GLY A 133 -27.86 -1.33 11.06
N GLU A 134 -27.09 -2.31 10.56
CA GLU A 134 -25.92 -2.01 9.73
C GLU A 134 -26.32 -1.47 8.36
N GLY A 135 -25.46 -0.63 7.77
CA GLY A 135 -25.68 -0.02 6.45
C GLY A 135 -25.20 1.43 6.37
N PRO A 136 -25.32 2.09 5.21
CA PRO A 136 -25.03 3.51 5.07
C PRO A 136 -26.02 4.34 5.89
N SER A 137 -25.54 5.40 6.54
CA SER A 137 -26.39 6.38 7.27
C SER A 137 -27.57 6.82 6.39
N GLY A 138 -28.80 6.50 6.84
CA GLY A 138 -30.04 6.84 6.11
C GLY A 138 -31.14 5.77 6.10
N TYR A 139 -30.90 4.56 6.61
CA TYR A 139 -31.86 3.44 6.55
C TYR A 139 -32.78 3.26 7.78
N ASN A 140 -32.83 4.24 8.68
CA ASN A 140 -33.86 4.30 9.73
C ASN A 140 -34.91 5.33 9.33
N SER A 141 -35.90 4.90 8.54
CA SER A 141 -37.16 5.63 8.31
C SER A 141 -38.33 4.75 8.68
#